data_AF-A0A5R2MZS6-F1
#
_entry.id   AF-A0A5R2MZS6-F1
#
_cell.length_a   1.000
_cell.length_b   1.000
_cell.length_c   1.000
_cell.angle_alpha   90.00
_cell.angle_beta   90.00
_cell.angle_gamma   90.00
#
_symmetry.space_group_name_H-M   'P 1'
#
loop_
_entity.id
_entity.type
_entity.pdbx_description
1 polymer ?
#
loop_
_entity_poly.entity_id
_entity_poly.type
_entity_poly.pdbx_seq_one_letter_code
_entity_poly.pdbx_strand_id
1 'polypeptide(L)'
;MELKPSESLKIDAFSMRVSGIEDVDLDRLHALSLSVNWPHRAEDWQFLRDVGEGFVVLDEIGRVLGSAMWFRHGADFATVGMVITSPRLQTLGAAQWLMKRIFDEVTGRDRS
;
A
#
# COMPACT_ATOMS: atom_id res chain seq x y z
N MET A 1 15.28 8.37 19.73
CA MET A 1 14.02 9.12 19.58
C MET A 1 13.98 9.56 18.14
N GLU A 2 13.07 9.01 17.33
CA GLU A 2 12.69 9.57 16.02
C GLU A 2 11.50 8.74 15.51
N LEU A 3 10.30 9.22 15.86
CA LEU A 3 9.05 8.72 15.32
C LEU A 3 8.97 9.23 13.88
N LYS A 4 9.09 8.32 12.90
CA LYS A 4 8.89 8.64 11.49
C LYS A 4 7.48 9.22 11.30
N PRO A 5 7.31 10.25 10.46
CA PRO A 5 6.04 10.96 10.32
C PRO A 5 5.00 10.00 9.74
N SER A 6 4.00 9.69 10.54
CA SER A 6 2.76 9.06 10.07
C SER A 6 2.06 10.04 9.14
N GLU A 7 2.25 9.88 7.83
CA GLU A 7 1.54 10.61 6.79
C GLU A 7 0.06 10.20 6.79
N SER A 8 -0.71 10.80 7.69
CA SER A 8 -2.17 10.78 7.65
C SER A 8 -2.64 11.70 6.53
N LEU A 9 -3.07 11.13 5.41
CA LEU A 9 -3.63 11.90 4.29
C LEU A 9 -5.11 12.18 4.58
N LYS A 10 -5.43 13.43 4.92
CA LYS A 10 -6.82 13.90 4.97
C LYS A 10 -7.32 14.15 3.55
N ILE A 11 -7.89 13.14 2.92
CA ILE A 11 -8.82 13.38 1.80
C ILE A 11 -10.17 13.70 2.42
N ASP A 12 -10.65 14.91 2.15
CA ASP A 12 -11.89 15.50 2.65
C ASP A 12 -13.00 14.46 2.92
N ALA A 13 -13.46 14.45 4.17
CA ALA A 13 -14.51 13.62 4.77
C ALA A 13 -14.17 12.19 5.26
N PHE A 14 -12.97 11.64 5.02
CA PHE A 14 -12.56 10.35 5.62
C PHE A 14 -11.11 10.42 6.13
N SER A 15 -10.91 10.37 7.45
CA SER A 15 -9.58 10.20 8.04
C SER A 15 -9.04 8.81 7.65
N MET A 16 -8.10 8.79 6.73
CA MET A 16 -7.39 7.57 6.33
C MET A 16 -5.93 7.68 6.77
N ARG A 17 -5.36 6.58 7.25
CA ARG A 17 -3.96 6.49 7.62
C ARG A 17 -3.23 5.61 6.62
N VAL A 18 -2.06 6.05 6.21
CA VAL A 18 -1.14 5.25 5.40
C VAL A 18 -0.17 4.57 6.37
N SER A 19 0.07 3.28 6.20
CA SER A 19 1.01 2.52 7.00
C SER A 19 1.85 1.61 6.12
N GLY A 20 3.08 1.32 6.55
CA GLY A 20 3.95 0.37 5.88
C GLY A 20 3.25 -0.97 5.76
N ILE A 21 3.44 -1.65 4.64
CA ILE A 21 2.85 -2.98 4.49
C ILE A 21 3.40 -3.91 5.55
N GLU A 22 4.64 -3.73 6.02
CA GLU A 22 5.36 -4.39 7.14
C GLU A 22 4.74 -4.18 8.54
N ASP A 23 3.91 -3.15 8.71
CA ASP A 23 3.30 -2.82 10.00
C ASP A 23 1.88 -3.39 10.17
N VAL A 24 1.33 -4.04 9.14
CA VAL A 24 -0.06 -4.52 9.12
C VAL A 24 -0.17 -6.03 9.26
N ASP A 25 -1.10 -6.51 10.09
CA ASP A 25 -1.32 -7.94 10.29
C ASP A 25 -1.64 -8.67 8.97
N LEU A 26 -1.06 -9.85 8.79
CA LEU A 26 -1.28 -10.71 7.61
C LEU A 26 -2.77 -11.05 7.42
N ASP A 27 -3.54 -11.21 8.51
CA ASP A 27 -4.98 -11.45 8.45
C ASP A 27 -5.74 -10.31 7.75
N ARG A 28 -5.31 -9.06 7.95
CA ARG A 28 -5.93 -7.89 7.30
C ARG A 28 -5.57 -7.82 5.81
N LEU A 29 -4.34 -8.19 5.46
CA LEU A 29 -3.90 -8.31 4.07
C LEU A 29 -4.64 -9.46 3.35
N HIS A 30 -4.81 -10.59 4.03
CA HIS A 30 -5.57 -11.71 3.50
C HIS A 30 -7.04 -11.35 3.25
N ALA A 31 -7.67 -10.60 4.16
CA ALA A 31 -9.03 -10.07 3.93
C ALA A 31 -9.11 -9.19 2.68
N LEU A 32 -8.05 -8.44 2.35
CA LEU A 32 -7.97 -7.67 1.11
C LEU A 32 -7.84 -8.58 -0.12
N SER A 33 -7.06 -9.67 -0.05
CA SER A 33 -6.99 -10.65 -1.16
C SER A 33 -8.34 -11.27 -1.52
N LEU A 34 -9.18 -11.52 -0.51
CA LEU A 34 -10.55 -12.01 -0.74
C LEU A 34 -11.36 -11.02 -1.59
N SER A 35 -11.12 -9.71 -1.44
CA SER A 35 -11.85 -8.67 -2.18
C SER A 35 -11.49 -8.61 -3.67
N VAL A 36 -10.33 -9.14 -4.07
CA VAL A 36 -9.86 -9.17 -5.47
C VAL A 36 -9.91 -10.55 -6.10
N ASN A 37 -10.55 -11.52 -5.42
CA ASN A 37 -10.74 -12.88 -5.91
C ASN A 37 -9.41 -13.55 -6.33
N TRP A 38 -8.33 -13.26 -5.60
CA TRP A 38 -7.02 -13.86 -5.83
C TRP A 38 -7.01 -15.29 -5.25
N PRO A 39 -6.75 -16.33 -6.06
CA PRO A 39 -7.00 -17.72 -5.67
C PRO A 39 -5.92 -18.38 -4.78
N HIS A 40 -4.92 -17.66 -4.27
CA HIS A 40 -3.82 -18.24 -3.46
C HIS A 40 -3.45 -17.39 -2.23
N ARG A 41 -2.64 -17.99 -1.34
CA ARG A 41 -2.78 -18.07 0.13
C ARG A 41 -2.16 -16.86 0.82
N ALA A 42 -2.44 -16.65 2.11
CA ALA A 42 -1.78 -15.62 2.93
C ALA A 42 -0.23 -15.67 2.89
N GLU A 43 0.34 -16.83 2.55
CA GLU A 43 1.78 -17.05 2.32
C GLU A 43 2.33 -16.18 1.18
N ASP A 44 1.53 -15.88 0.16
CA ASP A 44 1.92 -14.99 -0.94
C ASP A 44 2.17 -13.57 -0.41
N TRP A 45 1.39 -13.06 0.55
CA TRP A 45 1.65 -11.75 1.16
C TRP A 45 2.96 -11.69 1.92
N GLN A 46 3.33 -12.79 2.57
CA GLN A 46 4.60 -12.86 3.29
C GLN A 46 5.78 -12.82 2.31
N PHE A 47 5.68 -13.54 1.19
CA PHE A 47 6.67 -13.46 0.12
C PHE A 47 6.72 -12.06 -0.51
N LEU A 48 5.57 -11.47 -0.83
CA LEU A 48 5.48 -10.14 -1.41
C LEU A 48 6.09 -9.07 -0.48
N ARG A 49 5.94 -9.22 0.84
CA ARG A 49 6.59 -8.36 1.85
C ARG A 49 8.10 -8.52 1.89
N ASP A 50 8.59 -9.73 1.69
CA ASP A 50 10.03 -10.04 1.76
C ASP A 50 10.77 -9.53 0.51
N VAL A 51 10.11 -9.58 -0.64
CA VAL A 51 10.69 -9.23 -1.94
C VAL A 51 10.31 -7.84 -2.45
N GLY A 52 9.41 -7.13 -1.75
CA GLY A 52 8.81 -5.88 -2.22
C GLY A 52 8.61 -4.85 -1.12
N GLU A 53 8.48 -3.60 -1.53
CA GLU A 53 8.10 -2.48 -0.67
C GLU A 53 6.64 -2.13 -0.96
N GLY A 54 5.93 -1.62 0.04
CA GLY A 54 4.52 -1.32 -0.13
C GLY A 54 3.94 -0.56 1.03
N PHE A 55 2.75 -0.03 0.81
CA PHE A 55 1.96 0.58 1.87
C PHE A 55 0.50 0.20 1.73
N VAL A 56 -0.21 0.30 2.86
CA VAL A 56 -1.64 0.09 2.93
C VAL A 56 -2.34 1.34 3.44
N VAL A 57 -3.57 1.51 2.98
CA VAL A 57 -4.46 2.57 3.41
C VAL A 57 -5.45 1.96 4.39
N LEU A 58 -5.43 2.47 5.62
CA LEU A 58 -6.30 2.07 6.71
C LEU A 58 -7.34 3.17 6.97
N ASP A 59 -8.56 2.79 7.33
CA ASP A 59 -9.53 3.74 7.90
C ASP A 59 -9.25 4.04 9.38
N GLU A 60 -10.05 4.89 10.01
CA GLU A 60 -9.90 5.25 11.44
C GLU A 60 -9.95 4.05 12.39
N ILE A 61 -10.71 3.01 12.01
CA ILE A 61 -10.92 1.80 12.78
C ILE A 61 -9.94 0.67 12.40
N GLY A 62 -8.96 0.95 11.54
CA GLY A 62 -7.89 0.02 11.17
C GLY A 62 -8.26 -1.01 10.10
N ARG A 63 -9.32 -0.78 9.31
CA ARG A 63 -9.66 -1.64 8.16
C ARG A 63 -8.86 -1.22 6.93
N VAL A 64 -8.36 -2.21 6.21
CA VAL A 64 -7.63 -1.99 4.96
C VAL A 64 -8.61 -1.58 3.87
N LEU A 65 -8.53 -0.31 3.45
CA LEU A 65 -9.30 0.25 2.34
C LEU A 65 -8.58 0.12 1.01
N GLY A 66 -7.28 -0.15 1.03
CA GLY A 66 -6.47 -0.42 -0.14
C GLY A 66 -5.02 -0.77 0.19
N SER A 67 -4.30 -1.28 -0.79
CA SER A 67 -2.88 -1.60 -0.75
C SER A 67 -2.22 -1.17 -2.05
N ALA A 68 -0.92 -0.90 -1.99
CA ALA A 68 -0.09 -0.79 -3.16
C ALA A 68 1.30 -1.33 -2.84
N MET A 69 1.85 -2.12 -3.76
CA MET A 69 3.21 -2.65 -3.64
C MET A 69 4.01 -2.35 -4.90
N TRP A 70 5.33 -2.32 -4.76
CA TRP A 70 6.24 -2.27 -5.88
C TRP A 70 7.46 -3.14 -5.61
N PHE A 71 7.95 -3.76 -6.67
CA PHE A 71 9.08 -4.67 -6.65
C PHE A 71 10.20 -4.02 -7.46
N ARG A 72 11.27 -3.61 -6.79
CA ARG A 72 12.42 -3.02 -7.47
C ARG A 72 13.20 -4.11 -8.20
N HIS A 73 13.52 -3.86 -9.47
CA HIS A 73 14.33 -4.73 -10.31
C HIS A 73 15.55 -3.94 -10.80
N GLY A 74 16.63 -3.99 -10.01
CA GLY A 74 17.84 -3.19 -10.27
C GLY A 74 17.68 -1.72 -9.85
N ALA A 75 18.53 -0.85 -10.41
CA ALA A 75 18.58 0.57 -10.04
C ALA A 75 17.44 1.40 -10.63
N ASP A 76 16.99 1.05 -11.84
CA ASP A 76 16.18 1.96 -12.67
C ASP A 76 14.74 1.50 -12.91
N PHE A 77 14.39 0.27 -12.50
CA PHE A 77 13.07 -0.30 -12.78
C PHE A 77 12.39 -0.76 -11.50
N ALA A 78 11.10 -0.44 -11.38
CA ALA A 78 10.23 -1.00 -10.35
C ALA A 78 8.92 -1.45 -10.98
N THR A 79 8.53 -2.68 -10.70
CA THR A 79 7.24 -3.22 -11.11
C THR A 79 6.22 -2.89 -10.04
N VAL A 80 5.23 -2.06 -10.36
CA VAL A 80 4.11 -1.78 -9.48
C VAL A 80 3.09 -2.92 -9.56
N GLY A 81 2.70 -3.47 -8.42
CA GLY A 81 1.78 -4.59 -8.30
C GLY A 81 0.91 -4.48 -7.05
N MET A 82 -0.07 -5.37 -6.91
CA MET A 82 -0.93 -5.42 -5.72
C MET A 82 -1.62 -4.08 -5.38
N VAL A 83 -1.90 -3.26 -6.41
CA VAL A 83 -2.63 -2.00 -6.26
C VAL A 83 -4.11 -2.30 -6.17
N ILE A 84 -4.57 -2.54 -4.95
CA ILE A 84 -5.94 -2.90 -4.63
C ILE A 84 -6.58 -1.71 -3.94
N THR A 85 -7.73 -1.29 -4.44
CA THR A 85 -8.50 -0.21 -3.81
C THR A 85 -9.94 -0.66 -3.64
N SER A 86 -10.49 -0.46 -2.44
CA SER A 86 -11.91 -0.68 -2.22
C SER A 86 -12.73 0.26 -3.12
N PRO A 87 -13.96 -0.12 -3.52
CA PRO A 87 -14.81 0.73 -4.37
C PRO A 87 -14.99 2.15 -3.82
N ARG A 88 -15.09 2.27 -2.49
CA ARG A 88 -15.16 3.55 -1.78
C ARG A 88 -13.92 4.43 -1.98
N LEU A 89 -12.74 3.81 -2.07
CA LEU A 89 -11.48 4.49 -2.28
C LEU A 89 -11.31 4.87 -3.77
N GLN A 90 -11.80 4.03 -4.69
CA GLN A 90 -11.79 4.31 -6.14
C GLN A 90 -12.60 5.58 -6.48
N THR A 91 -13.78 5.77 -5.87
CA THR A 91 -14.60 6.96 -6.07
C THR A 91 -13.95 8.26 -5.58
N LEU A 92 -12.89 8.16 -4.76
CA LEU A 92 -12.15 9.30 -4.20
C LEU A 92 -10.84 9.59 -4.97
N GLY A 93 -10.62 8.95 -6.12
CA GLY A 93 -9.41 9.14 -6.92
C GLY A 93 -8.15 8.56 -6.26
N ALA A 94 -8.31 7.67 -5.28
CA ALA A 94 -7.17 7.18 -4.52
C ALA A 94 -6.21 6.33 -5.34
N ALA A 95 -6.66 5.63 -6.39
CA ALA A 95 -5.75 4.90 -7.28
C ALA A 95 -4.70 5.83 -7.91
N GLN A 96 -5.11 7.03 -8.34
CA GLN A 96 -4.18 8.04 -8.88
C GLN A 96 -3.24 8.56 -7.78
N TRP A 97 -3.74 8.76 -6.57
CA TRP A 97 -2.92 9.16 -5.43
C TRP A 97 -1.89 8.09 -5.05
N LEU A 98 -2.29 6.82 -4.97
CA LEU A 98 -1.43 5.66 -4.71
C LEU A 98 -0.30 5.61 -5.75
N MET A 99 -0.66 5.68 -7.04
CA MET A 99 0.33 5.68 -8.12
C MET A 99 1.31 6.84 -8.00
N LYS A 100 0.83 8.06 -7.71
CA LYS A 100 1.70 9.23 -7.50
C LYS A 100 2.65 9.03 -6.32
N ARG A 101 2.19 8.46 -5.22
CA ARG A 101 3.00 8.16 -4.03
C ARG A 101 4.06 7.09 -4.34
N ILE A 102 3.70 6.05 -5.08
CA ILE A 102 4.65 5.03 -5.55
C ILE A 102 5.72 5.66 -6.45
N PHE A 103 5.33 6.53 -7.39
CA PHE A 103 6.30 7.26 -8.21
C PHE A 103 7.26 8.08 -7.35
N ASP A 104 6.76 8.79 -6.34
CA ASP A 104 7.58 9.57 -5.41
C ASP A 104 8.54 8.68 -4.60
N GLU A 105 8.12 7.50 -4.14
CA GLU A 105 9.00 6.54 -3.44
C GLU A 105 10.03 5.88 -4.37
N VAL A 106 9.66 5.60 -5.61
CA VAL A 106 10.56 5.00 -6.60
C VAL A 106 11.59 6.01 -7.08
N THR A 107 11.19 7.25 -7.36
CA THR A 107 12.06 8.33 -7.88
C THR A 107 12.79 9.11 -6.79
N GLY A 108 12.21 9.25 -5.59
CA GLY A 108 12.75 10.04 -4.48
C GLY A 108 13.99 9.47 -3.81
N ARG A 109 14.38 8.23 -4.14
CA ARG A 109 15.66 7.63 -3.72
C ARG A 109 16.81 7.90 -4.70
N ASP A 110 16.58 8.57 -5.83
CA ASP A 110 17.65 9.05 -6.73
C ASP A 110 18.24 10.39 -6.25
N ARG A 111 18.67 10.41 -4.98
CA ARG A 111 19.52 11.45 -4.41
C ARG A 111 20.64 10.78 -3.63
N SER A 112 21.68 10.36 -4.33
CA SER A 112 23.02 10.16 -3.78
C SER A 112 24.03 10.82 -4.70
#